data_AF-A0A1S8WYL9-F1
#
_entry.id   AF-A0A1S8WYL9-F1
#
_cell.length_a   1.000
_cell.length_b   1.000
_cell.length_c   1.000
_cell.angle_alpha   90.00
_cell.angle_beta   90.00
_cell.angle_gamma   90.00
#
_symmetry.space_group_name_H-M   'P 1'
#
loop_
_entity.id
_entity.type
_entity.pdbx_description
1 polymer ?
#
loop_
_entity_poly.entity_id
_entity_poly.type
_entity_poly.pdbx_seq_one_letter_code
_entity_poly.pdbx_strand_id
1 'polypeptide(L)'
;MQAGIMAVVIDNDNLLAVDMEPYIDEGVKRGYSVHLIEPNTPWRYSPRKLFRHTSKKISSEQLQTMLDTFDRRLREEQLVSAARRRLNPIALSQTGPPSVSTSVDSPREPDAIVNDLEQPPENEEFLTAD
;
A
#
# COMPACT_ATOMS: atom_id res chain seq x y z
N MET A 1 -5.02 -32.68 -13.45
CA MET A 1 -4.86 -31.30 -12.96
C MET A 1 -4.54 -30.41 -14.14
N GLN A 2 -5.32 -29.36 -14.40
CA GLN A 2 -4.94 -28.36 -15.39
C GLN A 2 -3.68 -27.65 -14.89
N ALA A 3 -2.65 -27.54 -15.72
CA ALA A 3 -1.50 -26.68 -15.39
C ALA A 3 -1.99 -25.22 -15.33
N GLY A 4 -1.65 -24.51 -14.26
CA GLY A 4 -1.92 -23.07 -14.16
C GLY A 4 -1.06 -22.28 -15.15
N ILE A 5 -1.47 -21.06 -15.47
CA ILE A 5 -0.65 -20.12 -16.24
C ILE A 5 0.35 -19.47 -15.29
N MET A 6 1.65 -19.62 -15.56
CA MET A 6 2.68 -19.07 -14.66
C MET A 6 2.85 -17.56 -14.80
N ALA A 7 2.69 -17.03 -16.01
CA ALA A 7 2.88 -15.61 -16.30
C ALA A 7 2.02 -15.17 -17.47
N VAL A 8 1.61 -13.91 -17.45
CA VAL A 8 0.89 -13.22 -18.52
C VAL A 8 1.64 -11.93 -18.82
N VAL A 9 1.96 -11.68 -20.10
CA VAL A 9 2.64 -10.45 -20.55
C VAL A 9 1.65 -9.63 -21.36
N ILE A 10 1.50 -8.35 -21.00
CA ILE A 10 0.66 -7.39 -21.70
C ILE A 10 1.57 -6.47 -22.51
N ASP A 11 1.64 -6.69 -23.82
CA ASP A 11 2.48 -5.93 -24.76
C ASP A 11 1.67 -4.85 -25.49
N ASN A 12 1.21 -3.86 -24.73
CA ASN A 12 0.51 -2.67 -25.22
C ASN A 12 1.26 -1.40 -24.79
N ASP A 13 0.85 -0.24 -25.31
CA ASP A 13 1.50 1.03 -24.97
C ASP A 13 1.34 1.40 -23.48
N ASN A 14 0.17 1.14 -22.90
CA ASN A 14 -0.15 1.37 -21.48
C ASN A 14 0.40 2.73 -20.98
N LEU A 15 -0.07 3.82 -21.58
CA LEU A 15 0.53 5.13 -21.36
C LEU A 15 0.18 5.70 -19.98
N LEU A 16 -1.01 5.36 -19.49
CA LEU A 16 -1.56 5.85 -18.24
C LEU A 16 -1.99 4.70 -17.33
N ALA A 17 -2.14 4.99 -16.03
CA ALA A 17 -2.65 4.05 -15.06
C ALA A 17 -4.00 3.43 -15.48
N VAL A 18 -4.90 4.25 -16.05
CA VAL A 18 -6.24 3.83 -16.50
C VAL A 18 -6.18 2.76 -17.58
N ASP A 19 -5.17 2.79 -18.46
CA ASP A 19 -4.98 1.78 -19.50
C ASP A 19 -4.62 0.41 -18.89
N MET A 20 -3.96 0.42 -17.74
CA MET A 20 -3.48 -0.79 -17.05
C MET A 20 -4.50 -1.39 -16.07
N GLU A 21 -5.47 -0.61 -15.59
CA GLU A 21 -6.45 -1.03 -14.59
C GLU A 21 -7.11 -2.39 -14.88
N PRO A 22 -7.66 -2.68 -16.07
CA PRO A 22 -8.35 -3.95 -16.30
C PRO A 22 -7.41 -5.16 -16.15
N TYR A 23 -6.14 -5.04 -16.52
CA TYR A 23 -5.15 -6.12 -16.38
C TYR A 23 -4.74 -6.32 -14.93
N ILE A 24 -4.51 -5.21 -14.22
CA ILE A 24 -4.08 -5.22 -12.82
C ILE A 24 -5.20 -5.75 -11.93
N ASP A 25 -6.44 -5.32 -12.18
CA ASP A 25 -7.60 -5.81 -11.44
C ASP A 25 -7.76 -7.33 -11.61
N GLU A 26 -7.65 -7.85 -12.85
CA GLU A 26 -7.68 -9.31 -13.08
C GLU A 26 -6.49 -10.04 -12.44
N GLY A 27 -5.28 -9.47 -12.52
CA GLY A 27 -4.09 -10.03 -11.88
C GLY A 27 -4.25 -10.14 -10.37
N VAL A 28 -4.70 -9.07 -9.72
CA VAL A 28 -4.95 -9.01 -8.28
C VAL A 28 -6.05 -9.99 -7.86
N LYS A 29 -7.18 -10.07 -8.58
CA LYS A 29 -8.26 -11.04 -8.29
C LYS A 29 -7.77 -12.48 -8.28
N ARG A 30 -6.83 -12.81 -9.16
CA ARG A 30 -6.28 -14.17 -9.34
C ARG A 30 -5.02 -14.43 -8.52
N GLY A 31 -4.56 -13.45 -7.74
CA GLY A 31 -3.39 -13.59 -6.88
C GLY A 31 -2.04 -13.51 -7.58
N TYR A 32 -1.98 -12.93 -8.79
CA TYR A 32 -0.70 -12.65 -9.46
C TYR A 32 0.03 -11.46 -8.82
N SER A 33 1.36 -11.50 -8.85
CA SER A 33 2.17 -10.29 -8.71
C SER A 33 2.10 -9.48 -9.99
N VAL A 34 2.16 -8.15 -9.86
CA VAL A 34 2.11 -7.22 -10.99
C VAL A 34 3.46 -6.55 -11.10
N HIS A 35 4.03 -6.55 -12.30
CA HIS A 35 5.31 -5.90 -12.58
C HIS A 35 5.20 -4.92 -13.74
N LEU A 36 5.78 -3.73 -13.60
CA LEU A 36 5.88 -2.71 -14.64
C LEU A 36 7.27 -2.77 -15.26
N ILE A 37 7.33 -3.12 -16.55
CA ILE A 37 8.59 -3.30 -17.27
C ILE A 37 8.67 -2.29 -18.41
N GLU A 38 9.58 -1.33 -18.30
CA GLU A 38 9.91 -0.40 -19.38
C GLU A 38 11.15 -0.88 -20.15
N PRO A 39 11.22 -0.66 -21.48
CA PRO A 39 12.44 -0.91 -22.23
C PRO A 39 13.60 -0.06 -21.71
N ASN A 40 14.70 -0.69 -21.26
CA ASN A 40 15.90 0.04 -20.85
C ASN A 40 16.74 0.46 -22.07
N THR A 41 16.23 1.42 -22.85
CA THR A 41 16.93 1.95 -24.02
C THR A 41 17.25 3.45 -23.85
N PRO A 42 18.37 3.95 -24.39
CA PRO A 42 18.72 5.37 -24.35
C PRO A 42 17.77 6.26 -25.18
N TRP A 43 16.95 5.67 -26.04
CA TRP A 43 16.07 6.38 -26.97
C TRP A 43 14.61 6.40 -26.56
N ARG A 44 14.21 5.68 -25.48
CA ARG A 44 12.81 5.52 -25.06
C ARG A 44 12.02 6.79 -24.76
N TYR A 45 12.68 7.94 -24.60
CA TYR A 45 12.03 9.25 -24.42
C TYR A 45 12.47 10.29 -25.45
N SER A 46 13.11 9.86 -26.54
CA SER A 46 13.52 10.75 -27.62
C SER A 46 12.57 10.59 -28.81
N PRO A 47 11.67 11.55 -29.07
CA PRO A 47 10.66 11.44 -30.13
C PRO A 47 11.29 11.11 -31.48
N ARG A 48 12.34 11.84 -31.86
CA ARG A 48 13.05 11.63 -33.13
C ARG A 48 13.67 10.23 -33.26
N LYS A 49 14.21 9.67 -32.17
CA LYS A 49 14.81 8.33 -32.20
C LYS A 49 13.72 7.26 -32.17
N LEU A 50 12.71 7.41 -31.31
CA LEU A 50 11.55 6.52 -31.24
C LEU A 50 10.83 6.40 -32.59
N PHE A 51 10.62 7.51 -33.30
CA PHE A 51 10.01 7.50 -34.63
C PHE A 51 10.76 6.61 -35.63
N ARG A 52 12.10 6.51 -35.50
CA ARG A 52 12.94 5.66 -36.35
C ARG A 52 12.92 4.19 -35.95
N HIS A 53 12.56 3.88 -34.71
CA HIS A 53 12.56 2.52 -34.16
C HIS A 53 11.15 1.91 -34.08
N THR A 54 10.11 2.74 -34.07
CA THR A 54 8.72 2.27 -34.03
C THR A 54 8.29 1.68 -35.36
N SER A 55 7.55 0.57 -35.31
CA SER A 55 6.88 0.00 -36.49
C SER A 55 5.46 0.55 -36.67
N LYS A 56 4.98 1.38 -35.74
CA LYS A 56 3.64 1.98 -35.80
C LYS A 56 3.60 3.07 -36.87
N LYS A 57 2.56 3.06 -37.70
CA LYS A 57 2.31 4.08 -38.72
C LYS A 57 1.62 5.31 -38.09
N ILE A 58 2.36 6.07 -37.32
CA ILE A 58 1.90 7.30 -36.66
C ILE A 58 2.73 8.49 -37.14
N SER A 59 2.21 9.71 -37.01
CA SER A 59 2.97 10.92 -37.29
C SER A 59 3.94 11.24 -36.14
N SER A 60 4.94 12.09 -36.40
CA SER A 60 5.85 12.55 -35.35
C SER A 60 5.12 13.35 -34.26
N GLU A 61 4.04 14.05 -34.63
CA GLU A 61 3.20 14.80 -33.69
C GLU A 61 2.42 13.85 -32.78
N GLN A 62 1.80 12.81 -33.33
CA GLN A 62 1.12 11.77 -32.54
C GLN A 62 2.08 11.09 -31.56
N LEU A 63 3.30 10.75 -32.01
CA LEU A 63 4.32 10.18 -31.15
C LEU A 63 4.72 11.14 -30.01
N GLN A 64 4.86 12.44 -30.31
CA GLN A 64 5.13 13.45 -29.29
C GLN A 64 4.00 13.49 -28.26
N THR A 65 2.74 13.52 -28.70
CA THR A 65 1.58 13.49 -27.80
C THR A 65 1.55 12.21 -26.95
N MET A 66 1.87 11.05 -27.52
CA MET A 66 1.96 9.80 -26.76
C MET A 66 3.05 9.88 -25.67
N LEU A 67 4.21 10.45 -26.00
CA LEU A 67 5.30 10.64 -25.03
C LEU A 67 4.95 11.64 -23.93
N ASP A 68 4.24 12.71 -24.28
CA ASP A 68 3.80 13.73 -23.31
C ASP A 68 2.70 13.18 -22.39
N THR A 69 1.91 12.23 -22.89
CA THR A 69 0.87 11.54 -22.12
C THR A 69 1.45 10.46 -21.20
N PHE A 70 2.59 9.86 -21.56
CA PHE A 70 3.19 8.74 -20.82
C PHE A 70 3.54 9.11 -19.37
N ASP A 71 2.89 8.46 -18.40
CA ASP A 71 3.16 8.69 -16.98
C ASP A 71 4.36 7.89 -16.49
N ARG A 72 5.51 8.55 -16.46
CA ARG A 72 6.81 8.01 -16.04
C ARG A 72 6.97 7.78 -14.54
N ARG A 73 5.96 8.13 -13.73
CA ARG A 73 6.03 8.09 -12.27
C ARG A 73 5.20 6.96 -11.67
N LEU A 74 4.57 6.14 -12.51
CA LEU A 74 3.76 5.02 -12.06
C LEU A 74 4.62 3.99 -11.33
N ARG A 75 4.05 3.44 -10.26
CA ARG A 75 4.67 2.40 -9.43
C ARG A 75 3.69 1.26 -9.22
N GLU A 76 4.22 0.04 -9.24
CA GLU A 76 3.47 -1.21 -9.07
C GLU A 76 2.60 -1.16 -7.81
N GLU A 77 3.15 -0.72 -6.68
CA GLU A 77 2.43 -0.74 -5.40
C GLU A 77 1.22 0.19 -5.40
N GLN A 78 1.35 1.35 -6.07
CA GLN A 78 0.25 2.31 -6.17
C GLN A 78 -0.91 1.74 -6.97
N LEU A 79 -0.62 1.10 -8.11
CA LEU A 79 -1.64 0.50 -8.97
C LEU A 79 -2.29 -0.70 -8.30
N VAL A 80 -1.50 -1.60 -7.70
CA VAL A 80 -2.00 -2.77 -6.96
C VAL A 80 -2.85 -2.36 -5.76
N SER A 81 -2.43 -1.34 -5.01
CA SER A 81 -3.21 -0.83 -3.87
C SER A 81 -4.54 -0.22 -4.31
N ALA A 82 -4.55 0.51 -5.44
CA ALA A 82 -5.76 1.06 -6.02
C ALA A 82 -6.73 -0.05 -6.47
N ALA A 83 -6.21 -1.07 -7.16
CA ALA A 83 -6.99 -2.25 -7.55
C ALA A 83 -7.60 -2.96 -6.34
N ARG A 84 -6.82 -3.22 -5.28
CA ARG A 84 -7.34 -3.85 -4.05
C ARG A 84 -8.47 -3.06 -3.42
N ARG A 85 -8.39 -1.72 -3.39
CA ARG A 85 -9.47 -0.86 -2.88
C ARG A 85 -10.73 -0.96 -3.73
N ARG A 86 -10.59 -0.94 -5.07
CA ARG A 86 -11.74 -1.10 -5.99
C ARG A 86 -12.42 -2.46 -5.85
N LEU A 87 -11.62 -3.52 -5.68
CA LEU A 87 -12.09 -4.90 -5.63
C LEU A 87 -12.67 -5.31 -4.28
N ASN A 88 -12.37 -4.59 -3.19
CA ASN A 88 -12.94 -4.86 -1.87
C ASN A 88 -13.71 -3.65 -1.30
N PRO A 89 -14.95 -3.42 -1.75
CA PRO A 89 -15.73 -2.25 -1.36
C PRO A 89 -16.20 -2.25 0.11
N ILE A 90 -16.13 -3.38 0.83
CA ILE A 90 -16.70 -3.53 2.19
C ILE A 90 -15.82 -2.89 3.27
N ALA A 91 -14.53 -2.63 3.02
CA ALA A 91 -13.61 -2.08 4.03
C ALA A 91 -13.71 -0.54 4.23
N LEU A 92 -14.48 0.18 3.42
CA LEU A 92 -14.63 1.64 3.49
C LEU A 92 -15.73 2.11 4.46
N SER A 93 -16.49 1.20 5.09
CA SER A 93 -17.63 1.53 5.97
C SER A 93 -17.31 1.61 7.46
N GLN A 94 -16.06 1.38 7.89
CA GLN A 94 -15.66 1.47 9.31
C GLN A 94 -14.74 2.67 9.57
N THR A 95 -15.25 3.88 9.33
CA THR A 95 -14.76 5.09 10.00
C THR A 95 -15.95 5.76 10.68
N GLY A 96 -16.52 5.08 11.68
CA GLY A 96 -17.32 5.75 12.70
C GLY A 96 -16.39 6.52 13.64
N PRO A 97 -16.85 7.65 14.24
CA PRO A 97 -16.03 8.38 15.20
C PRO A 97 -15.68 7.46 16.39
N PRO A 98 -14.53 7.67 17.07
CA PRO A 98 -14.20 6.88 18.24
C PRO A 98 -15.29 7.08 19.31
N SER A 99 -16.04 6.02 19.61
CA SER A 99 -16.85 5.99 20.83
C SER A 99 -15.90 6.08 22.02
N VAL A 100 -15.84 7.26 22.62
CA VAL A 100 -15.19 7.47 23.91
C VAL A 100 -15.98 6.66 24.94
N SER A 101 -15.45 5.50 25.33
CA SER A 101 -15.91 4.81 26.54
C SER A 101 -15.46 5.62 27.74
N THR A 102 -16.31 6.54 28.22
CA THR A 102 -16.18 7.08 29.57
C THR A 102 -16.63 5.99 30.54
N SER A 103 -15.68 5.21 31.05
CA SER A 103 -15.92 4.33 32.18
C SER A 103 -16.29 5.19 33.38
N VAL A 104 -17.57 5.10 33.78
CA VAL A 104 -18.11 5.74 34.98
C VAL A 104 -17.55 4.99 36.18
N ASP A 105 -16.72 5.66 36.96
CA ASP A 105 -16.22 5.20 38.26
C ASP A 105 -17.41 5.09 39.24
N SER A 106 -17.54 3.92 39.88
CA SER A 106 -18.61 3.64 40.84
C SER A 106 -18.20 4.09 42.24
N PRO A 107 -19.07 4.73 43.05
CA PRO A 107 -18.68 5.23 44.38
C PRO A 107 -18.46 4.06 45.35
N ARG A 108 -17.29 4.04 46.00
CA ARG A 108 -16.97 3.13 47.11
C ARG A 108 -17.34 3.80 48.44
N GLU A 109 -18.25 3.18 49.18
CA GLU A 109 -18.66 3.59 50.55
C GLU A 109 -17.48 3.52 51.54
N PRO A 110 -17.46 4.36 52.61
CA PRO A 110 -16.35 4.48 53.53
C PRO A 110 -16.54 3.62 54.79
N ASP A 111 -15.56 2.76 55.11
CA ASP A 111 -15.51 2.08 56.40
C ASP A 111 -14.34 2.57 57.26
N ALA A 112 -14.65 2.63 58.55
CA ALA A 112 -14.06 3.45 59.59
C ALA A 112 -12.64 3.05 60.05
N ILE A 113 -12.00 4.04 60.66
CA ILE A 113 -10.75 4.03 61.40
C ILE A 113 -10.86 3.14 62.66
N VAL A 114 -9.84 2.31 62.92
CA VAL A 114 -9.30 2.11 64.28
C VAL A 114 -7.80 1.81 64.21
N ASN A 115 -7.11 2.36 65.21
CA ASN A 115 -5.69 2.64 65.29
C ASN A 115 -4.92 1.57 66.09
N ASP A 116 -3.58 1.68 66.05
CA ASP A 116 -2.60 1.23 67.06
C ASP A 116 -2.13 -0.24 67.05
N LEU A 117 -0.86 -0.49 66.67
CA LEU A 117 0.25 -0.73 67.62
C LEU A 117 1.60 -1.02 66.90
N GLU A 118 2.61 -0.23 67.28
CA GLU A 118 4.05 -0.55 67.44
C GLU A 118 4.88 -1.20 66.31
N GLN A 119 5.80 -0.40 65.75
CA GLN A 119 7.18 -0.83 65.37
C GLN A 119 8.04 -0.99 66.65
N PRO A 120 9.29 -1.53 66.69
CA PRO A 120 10.32 -1.68 65.61
C PRO A 120 11.28 -2.92 65.83
N PRO A 121 12.58 -2.97 65.44
CA PRO A 121 13.29 -2.61 64.18
C PRO A 121 14.24 -3.74 63.64
N GLU A 122 15.00 -3.38 62.58
CA GLU A 122 16.33 -3.87 62.13
C GLU A 122 16.46 -5.16 61.32
N ASN A 123 16.91 -5.02 60.06
CA ASN A 123 18.24 -5.48 59.65
C ASN A 123 18.65 -4.82 58.32
N GLU A 124 19.72 -4.03 58.39
CA GLU A 124 20.49 -3.57 57.25
C GLU A 124 21.22 -4.76 56.61
N GLU A 125 21.16 -4.89 55.28
CA GLU A 125 22.35 -5.38 54.56
C GLU A 125 22.36 -4.83 53.13
N PHE A 126 23.29 -3.90 52.91
CA PHE A 126 23.82 -3.48 51.63
C PHE A 126 24.55 -4.66 50.96
N LEU A 127 24.36 -4.88 49.65
CA LEU A 127 25.52 -5.15 48.79
C LEU A 127 25.27 -4.79 47.33
N THR A 128 26.30 -4.17 46.77
CA THR A 128 26.45 -3.55 45.46
C THR A 128 26.75 -4.54 44.34
N ALA A 129 26.68 -3.99 43.13
CA ALA A 129 26.99 -4.56 41.82
C ALA A 129 28.37 -5.21 41.67
N ASP A 130 28.46 -6.10 40.68
CA ASP A 130 29.57 -6.23 39.72
C ASP A 130 28.99 -6.26 38.30
#